data_AF-A0A317I6V3-F1
#
_entry.id   AF-A0A317I6V3-F1
#
_cell.length_a   1.000
_cell.length_b   1.000
_cell.length_c   1.000
_cell.angle_alpha   90.00
_cell.angle_beta   90.00
_cell.angle_gamma   90.00
#
_symmetry.space_group_name_H-M   'P 1'
#
loop_
_entity.id
_entity.type
_entity.pdbx_description
1 polymer ?
#
loop_
_entity_poly.entity_id
_entity_poly.type
_entity_poly.pdbx_seq_one_letter_code
_entity_poly.pdbx_strand_id
1 'polypeptide(L)'
;MVITEVRIKLCDQNNERLLAFCSVTFDNAFVVRDLKLIEGTKGWFVAMPSRKLTDRCPSCGTKNHLRARFCNSCRYHLDQERATRNAEGRAKLHADIAHPINPWARELIQAAVVKAYHEEKERSKLPGYVCTYDDFDVPDLDDNLRCHPGTPNPIAPPHGPGLHQPPRQPTRPGDARRDS
;
A
#
# COMPACT_ATOMS: atom_id res chain seq x y z
N MET A 1 3.27 -22.65 6.97
CA MET A 1 3.71 -21.26 6.70
C MET A 1 5.20 -21.19 6.98
N VAL A 2 5.99 -21.15 5.92
CA VAL A 2 7.43 -20.92 5.95
C VAL A 2 7.69 -19.56 5.30
N ILE A 3 8.48 -18.71 5.94
CA ILE A 3 8.97 -17.48 5.31
C ILE A 3 10.20 -17.84 4.51
N THR A 4 10.12 -17.69 3.20
CA THR A 4 11.19 -18.12 2.28
C THR A 4 12.08 -16.96 1.86
N GLU A 5 11.57 -15.73 1.88
CA GLU A 5 12.33 -14.54 1.54
C GLU A 5 11.83 -13.33 2.32
N VAL A 6 12.75 -12.44 2.71
CA VAL A 6 12.43 -11.13 3.26
C VAL A 6 13.32 -10.09 2.58
N ARG A 7 12.71 -9.09 1.95
CA ARG A 7 13.41 -7.94 1.37
C ARG A 7 13.20 -6.71 2.24
N ILE A 8 14.26 -5.95 2.46
CA ILE A 8 14.27 -4.78 3.34
C ILE A 8 14.69 -3.53 2.56
N LYS A 9 13.92 -2.45 2.74
CA LYS A 9 14.28 -1.10 2.32
C LYS A 9 14.46 -0.24 3.57
N LEU A 10 15.72 0.01 3.92
CA LEU A 10 16.08 0.84 5.07
C LEU A 10 15.51 2.24 4.89
N CYS A 11 14.97 2.81 5.97
CA CYS A 11 14.54 4.21 6.00
C CYS A 11 15.64 5.08 6.60
N ASP A 12 15.69 6.33 6.14
CA ASP A 12 16.58 7.33 6.70
C ASP A 12 16.18 7.69 8.13
N GLN A 13 17.18 8.05 8.94
CA GLN A 13 17.02 8.37 10.37
C GLN A 13 16.11 9.58 10.65
N ASN A 14 15.67 10.30 9.62
CA ASN A 14 14.79 11.47 9.76
C ASN A 14 13.36 11.09 10.20
N ASN A 15 12.98 9.81 10.09
CA ASN A 15 11.74 9.29 10.66
C ASN A 15 12.05 8.51 11.94
N GLU A 16 11.89 9.16 13.10
CA GLU A 16 12.33 8.63 14.40
C GLU A 16 11.76 7.25 14.76
N ARG A 17 10.68 6.79 14.13
CA ARG A 17 10.07 5.49 14.47
C ARG A 17 10.05 4.48 13.34
N LEU A 18 10.12 4.90 12.07
CA LEU A 18 10.06 3.97 10.94
C LEU A 18 11.48 3.55 10.56
N LEU A 19 11.81 2.28 10.80
CA LEU A 19 13.15 1.75 10.54
C LEU A 19 13.32 1.25 9.10
N ALA A 20 12.31 0.56 8.57
CA ALA A 20 12.36 0.01 7.22
C ALA A 20 10.97 -0.34 6.66
N PHE A 21 10.86 -0.37 5.33
CA PHE A 21 9.80 -1.09 4.61
C PHE A 21 10.26 -2.51 4.31
N CYS A 22 9.34 -3.45 4.38
CA CYS A 22 9.62 -4.89 4.29
C CYS A 22 8.62 -5.57 3.35
N SER A 23 9.11 -6.51 2.56
CA SER A 23 8.30 -7.43 1.76
C SER A 23 8.66 -8.85 2.16
N VAL A 24 7.65 -9.68 2.39
CA VAL A 24 7.83 -11.05 2.90
C VAL A 24 7.20 -12.02 1.92
N THR A 25 7.96 -13.04 1.51
CA THR A 25 7.48 -14.13 0.68
C THR A 25 7.24 -15.37 1.55
N PHE A 26 6.03 -15.92 1.44
CA PHE A 26 5.59 -17.12 2.13
C PHE A 26 5.59 -18.29 1.14
N ASP A 27 6.17 -19.40 1.57
CA ASP A 27 6.15 -20.70 0.89
C ASP A 27 6.58 -20.61 -0.60
N ASN A 28 7.43 -19.65 -0.97
CA ASN A 28 7.82 -19.32 -2.37
C ASN A 28 6.64 -19.08 -3.33
N ALA A 29 5.46 -18.78 -2.80
CA ALA A 29 4.23 -18.75 -3.57
C ALA A 29 3.42 -17.46 -3.38
N PHE A 30 3.63 -16.74 -2.27
CA PHE A 30 2.81 -15.59 -1.92
C PHE A 30 3.64 -14.47 -1.30
N VAL A 31 3.62 -13.28 -1.91
CA VAL A 31 4.33 -12.10 -1.40
C VAL A 31 3.36 -11.12 -0.75
N VAL A 32 3.72 -10.62 0.44
CA VAL A 32 3.05 -9.49 1.08
C VAL A 32 4.03 -8.33 1.13
N ARG A 33 3.65 -7.23 0.46
CA ARG A 33 4.42 -5.98 0.40
C ARG A 33 3.94 -4.99 1.46
N ASP A 34 4.72 -3.92 1.64
CA ASP A 34 4.39 -2.76 2.48
C ASP A 34 4.22 -3.06 3.97
N LEU A 35 4.92 -4.07 4.48
CA LEU A 35 5.12 -4.22 5.92
C LEU A 35 6.10 -3.14 6.39
N LYS A 36 5.97 -2.72 7.64
CA LYS A 36 6.81 -1.67 8.22
C LYS A 36 7.45 -2.16 9.50
N LEU A 37 8.76 -2.07 9.61
CA LEU A 37 9.46 -2.27 10.86
C LEU A 37 9.50 -0.94 11.62
N ILE A 38 8.89 -0.92 12.81
CA ILE A 38 8.70 0.29 13.60
C ILE A 38 9.32 0.11 14.99
N GLU A 39 10.01 1.14 15.46
CA GLU A 39 10.47 1.24 16.83
C GLU A 39 9.34 1.76 17.74
N GLY A 40 8.84 0.88 18.60
CA GLY A 40 7.85 1.22 19.63
C GLY A 40 8.50 1.41 21.00
N THR A 41 7.68 1.82 21.97
CA THR A 41 8.14 2.01 23.36
C THR A 41 8.55 0.70 24.06
N LYS A 42 8.04 -0.43 23.59
CA LYS A 42 8.33 -1.78 24.11
C LYS A 42 9.28 -2.57 23.22
N GLY A 43 10.00 -1.90 22.32
CA GLY A 43 10.88 -2.50 21.32
C GLY A 43 10.28 -2.50 19.91
N TRP A 44 10.95 -3.21 19.02
CA TRP A 44 10.61 -3.22 17.60
C TRP A 44 9.45 -4.15 17.29
N PHE A 45 8.57 -3.73 16.39
CA PHE A 45 7.44 -4.52 15.94
C PHE A 45 7.17 -4.31 14.46
N VAL A 46 6.53 -5.30 13.84
CA VAL A 46 6.13 -5.23 12.43
C VAL A 46 4.69 -4.77 12.33
N ALA A 47 4.47 -3.63 11.69
CA ALA A 47 3.15 -3.17 11.31
C ALA A 47 2.79 -3.75 9.93
N MET A 48 1.60 -4.32 9.86
CA MET A 48 1.08 -4.94 8.65
C MET A 48 0.65 -3.88 7.61
N PRO A 49 0.60 -4.23 6.32
CA PRO A 49 0.05 -3.34 5.29
C PRO A 49 -1.40 -3.01 5.62
N SER A 50 -1.76 -1.73 5.55
CA SER A 50 -3.08 -1.24 5.93
C SER A 50 -3.67 -0.31 4.88
N ARG A 51 -5.01 -0.28 4.81
CA ARG A 51 -5.77 0.60 3.93
C ARG A 51 -6.71 1.50 4.72
N LYS A 52 -7.00 2.68 4.16
CA LYS A 52 -8.08 3.55 4.65
C LYS A 52 -9.43 2.88 4.42
N LEU A 53 -10.28 2.89 5.44
CA LEU A 53 -11.65 2.42 5.35
C LEU A 53 -12.53 3.45 4.63
N THR A 54 -13.48 2.92 3.87
CA THR A 54 -14.36 3.69 2.99
C THR A 54 -15.80 3.23 3.17
N ASP A 55 -16.74 4.15 3.00
CA ASP A 55 -18.18 3.92 2.99
C ASP A 55 -18.83 4.48 1.72
N ARG A 56 -20.11 4.16 1.50
CA ARG A 56 -20.85 4.64 0.34
C ARG A 56 -21.67 5.87 0.70
N CYS A 57 -21.66 6.87 -0.17
CA CYS A 57 -22.53 8.03 -0.03
C CYS A 57 -24.01 7.60 -0.08
N PRO A 58 -24.88 8.07 0.84
CA PRO A 58 -26.30 7.72 0.84
C PRO A 58 -27.07 8.32 -0.35
N SER A 59 -26.54 9.40 -0.95
CA SER A 59 -27.19 10.07 -2.09
C SER A 59 -26.83 9.43 -3.44
N CYS A 60 -25.54 9.17 -3.71
CA CYS A 60 -25.07 8.72 -5.03
C CYS A 60 -24.35 7.36 -5.03
N GLY A 61 -24.13 6.73 -3.87
CA GLY A 61 -23.45 5.44 -3.76
C GLY A 61 -21.92 5.45 -3.94
N THR A 62 -21.32 6.60 -4.30
CA THR A 62 -19.86 6.75 -4.47
C THR A 62 -19.11 6.39 -3.19
N LYS A 63 -17.96 5.71 -3.32
CA LYS A 63 -17.07 5.38 -2.21
C LYS A 63 -16.32 6.62 -1.71
N ASN A 64 -16.40 6.90 -0.42
CA ASN A 64 -15.68 7.99 0.24
C ASN A 64 -14.92 7.44 1.44
N HIS A 65 -13.83 8.08 1.84
CA HIS A 65 -13.15 7.70 3.08
C HIS A 65 -14.00 8.08 4.29
N LEU A 66 -13.94 7.30 5.37
CA LEU A 66 -14.79 7.51 6.55
C LEU A 66 -14.65 8.91 7.19
N ARG A 67 -13.47 9.55 7.02
CA ARG A 67 -13.22 10.92 7.47
C ARG A 67 -13.75 12.04 6.56
N ALA A 68 -14.34 11.71 5.41
CA ALA A 68 -14.80 12.71 4.45
C ALA A 68 -16.03 13.43 5.00
N ARG A 69 -16.02 14.77 4.96
CA ARG A 69 -17.18 15.61 5.31
C ARG A 69 -18.16 15.78 4.15
N PHE A 70 -17.69 15.62 2.92
CA PHE A 70 -18.50 15.74 1.71
C PHE A 70 -18.19 14.59 0.77
N CYS A 71 -19.16 14.19 -0.04
CA CYS A 71 -18.94 13.22 -1.08
C CYS A 71 -18.00 13.78 -2.16
N ASN A 72 -17.00 12.98 -2.55
CA ASN A 72 -16.03 13.29 -3.60
C ASN A 72 -16.63 13.41 -5.01
N SER A 73 -17.90 13.00 -5.20
CA SER A 73 -18.60 13.07 -6.48
C SER A 73 -19.76 14.05 -6.45
N CYS A 74 -20.79 13.83 -5.62
CA CYS A 74 -22.00 14.67 -5.61
C CYS A 74 -21.98 15.80 -4.58
N ARG A 75 -20.89 15.95 -3.81
CA ARG A 75 -20.76 16.95 -2.72
C ARG A 75 -21.78 16.86 -1.58
N TYR A 76 -22.62 15.82 -1.52
CA TYR A 76 -23.52 15.57 -0.40
C TYR A 76 -22.76 15.60 0.94
N HIS A 77 -23.34 16.25 1.96
CA HIS A 77 -22.73 16.34 3.28
C HIS A 77 -22.79 14.99 3.98
N LEU A 78 -21.63 14.39 4.25
CA LEU A 78 -21.56 13.09 4.89
C LEU A 78 -21.39 13.27 6.41
N ASP A 79 -22.11 12.45 7.18
CA ASP A 79 -22.08 12.47 8.65
C ASP A 79 -20.69 12.15 9.24
N GLN A 80 -20.19 12.99 10.14
CA GLN A 80 -18.85 12.86 10.71
C GLN A 80 -18.69 11.64 11.63
N GLU A 81 -19.80 11.04 12.10
CA GLU A 81 -19.78 9.92 13.05
C GLU A 81 -19.95 8.53 12.40
N ARG A 82 -19.88 8.45 11.06
CA ARG A 82 -20.02 7.22 10.27
C ARG A 82 -18.99 6.12 10.56
N ALA A 83 -17.85 6.48 11.16
CA ALA A 83 -16.82 5.52 11.53
C ALA A 83 -17.19 4.78 12.82
N THR A 84 -17.19 3.45 12.79
CA THR A 84 -17.32 2.63 14.00
C THR A 84 -16.29 3.03 15.03
N ARG A 85 -16.71 3.20 16.29
CA ARG A 85 -15.84 3.57 17.41
C ARG A 85 -15.60 2.36 18.31
N ASN A 86 -14.38 2.24 18.81
CA ASN A 86 -14.05 1.23 19.82
C ASN A 86 -14.58 1.65 21.21
N ALA A 87 -14.42 0.78 22.22
CA ALA A 87 -14.83 1.06 23.60
C ALA A 87 -14.20 2.35 24.17
N GLU A 88 -13.00 2.71 23.72
CA GLU A 88 -12.30 3.95 24.09
C GLU A 88 -12.76 5.17 23.27
N GLY A 89 -13.80 5.05 22.45
CA GLY A 89 -14.35 6.13 21.61
C GLY A 89 -13.53 6.45 20.35
N ARG A 90 -12.41 5.75 20.11
CA ARG A 90 -11.56 5.98 18.93
C ARG A 90 -12.20 5.42 17.66
N ALA A 91 -12.35 6.26 16.63
CA ALA A 91 -12.85 5.85 15.33
C ALA A 91 -11.89 4.88 14.60
N LYS A 92 -12.41 3.75 14.13
CA LYS A 92 -11.69 2.78 13.29
C LYS A 92 -11.68 3.27 11.85
N LEU A 93 -10.54 3.83 11.43
CA LEU A 93 -10.37 4.47 10.12
C LEU A 93 -9.51 3.68 9.13
N HIS A 94 -8.75 2.72 9.65
CA HIS A 94 -7.89 1.86 8.86
C HIS A 94 -8.15 0.40 9.23
N ALA A 95 -7.86 -0.48 8.30
CA ALA A 95 -7.83 -1.91 8.54
C ALA A 95 -6.62 -2.50 7.83
N ASP A 96 -6.03 -3.51 8.44
CA ASP A 96 -4.95 -4.26 7.83
C ASP A 96 -5.49 -5.04 6.64
N ILE A 97 -4.71 -5.03 5.55
CA ILE A 97 -5.00 -5.78 4.33
C ILE A 97 -4.64 -7.26 4.56
N ALA A 98 -3.51 -7.49 5.22
CA ALA A 98 -3.04 -8.81 5.64
C ALA A 98 -2.72 -8.75 7.14
N HIS A 99 -3.06 -9.79 7.88
CA HIS A 99 -2.65 -9.90 9.29
C HIS A 99 -2.55 -11.37 9.70
N PRO A 100 -1.57 -11.73 10.55
CA PRO A 100 -1.50 -13.06 11.12
C PRO A 100 -2.67 -13.27 12.08
N ILE A 101 -3.36 -14.41 11.92
CA ILE A 101 -4.47 -14.81 12.78
C ILE A 101 -3.95 -15.31 14.14
N ASN A 102 -2.80 -16.01 14.12
CA ASN A 102 -2.25 -16.68 15.30
C ASN A 102 -1.06 -15.91 15.90
N PRO A 103 -0.90 -15.88 17.23
CA PRO A 103 0.26 -15.25 17.89
C PRO A 103 1.60 -15.80 17.39
N TRP A 104 1.71 -17.12 17.24
CA TRP A 104 2.92 -17.77 16.73
C TRP A 104 3.33 -17.25 15.34
N ALA A 105 2.36 -17.05 14.44
CA ALA A 105 2.65 -16.52 13.11
C ALA A 105 3.12 -15.07 13.16
N ARG A 106 2.58 -14.26 14.08
CA ARG A 106 3.05 -12.88 14.31
C ARG A 106 4.50 -12.86 14.77
N GLU A 107 4.85 -13.71 15.74
CA GLU A 107 6.22 -13.81 16.26
C GLU A 107 7.19 -14.28 15.19
N LEU A 108 6.81 -15.27 14.39
CA LEU A 108 7.61 -15.79 13.29
C LEU A 108 7.91 -14.69 12.24
N ILE A 109 6.89 -13.95 11.81
CA ILE A 109 7.07 -12.82 10.87
C ILE A 109 7.97 -11.74 11.47
N GLN A 110 7.74 -11.37 12.73
CA GLN A 110 8.53 -10.34 13.39
C GLN A 110 10.00 -10.74 13.50
N ALA A 111 10.29 -11.96 13.94
CA ALA A 111 11.67 -12.46 14.06
C ALA A 111 12.39 -12.50 12.70
N ALA A 112 11.72 -12.99 11.66
CA ALA A 112 12.28 -13.05 10.31
C ALA A 112 12.61 -11.65 9.76
N VAL A 113 11.70 -10.69 9.94
CA VAL A 113 11.89 -9.30 9.47
C VAL A 113 13.01 -8.61 10.24
N VAL A 114 13.06 -8.74 11.57
CA VAL A 114 14.11 -8.13 12.39
C VAL A 114 15.48 -8.71 12.02
N LYS A 115 15.58 -10.02 11.83
CA LYS A 115 16.82 -10.67 11.38
C LYS A 115 17.28 -10.09 10.04
N ALA A 116 16.41 -10.09 9.03
CA ALA A 116 16.73 -9.55 7.70
C ALA A 116 17.12 -8.07 7.75
N TYR A 117 16.47 -7.27 8.61
CA TYR A 117 16.82 -5.87 8.79
C TYR A 117 18.25 -5.67 9.30
N HIS A 118 18.70 -6.48 10.27
CA HIS A 118 20.08 -6.40 10.75
C HIS A 118 21.09 -6.78 9.66
N GLU A 119 20.82 -7.86 8.92
CA GLU A 119 21.66 -8.30 7.79
C GLU A 119 21.75 -7.22 6.71
N GLU A 120 20.62 -6.59 6.35
CA GLU A 120 20.56 -5.48 5.40
C GLU A 120 21.35 -4.26 5.90
N LYS A 121 21.23 -3.93 7.19
CA LYS A 121 21.92 -2.80 7.81
C LYS A 121 23.44 -2.98 7.84
N GLU A 122 23.93 -4.21 7.96
CA GLU A 122 25.36 -4.49 7.81
C GLU A 122 25.79 -4.42 6.34
N ARG A 123 24.97 -4.98 5.44
CA ARG A 123 25.21 -4.92 4.00
C ARG A 123 25.25 -3.48 3.46
N SER A 124 24.43 -2.58 4.01
CA SER A 124 24.41 -1.17 3.61
C SER A 124 25.68 -0.39 3.93
N LYS A 125 26.55 -0.93 4.79
CA LYS A 125 27.84 -0.30 5.13
C LYS A 125 28.95 -0.68 4.14
N LEU A 126 28.74 -1.71 3.33
CA LEU A 126 29.75 -2.19 2.39
C LEU A 126 29.86 -1.26 1.17
N PRO A 127 31.06 -1.06 0.61
CA PRO A 127 31.23 -0.26 -0.60
C PRO A 127 30.51 -0.93 -1.78
N GLY A 128 29.78 -0.14 -2.58
CA GLY A 128 29.01 -0.66 -3.72
C GLY A 128 27.66 -1.27 -3.37
N TYR A 129 27.14 -1.02 -2.15
CA TYR A 129 25.80 -1.43 -1.77
C TYR A 129 24.71 -0.89 -2.71
N VAL A 130 23.80 -1.78 -3.12
CA VAL A 130 22.56 -1.46 -3.83
C VAL A 130 21.41 -2.18 -3.14
N CYS A 131 20.33 -1.45 -2.86
CA CYS A 131 19.11 -2.02 -2.27
C CYS A 131 18.29 -2.75 -3.34
N THR A 132 17.99 -4.04 -3.13
CA THR A 132 17.26 -4.91 -4.08
C THR A 132 15.75 -5.00 -3.81
N TYR A 133 15.20 -4.05 -3.04
CA TYR A 133 13.81 -4.12 -2.57
C TYR A 133 12.78 -3.96 -3.71
N ASP A 134 13.03 -3.06 -4.66
CA ASP A 134 12.05 -2.66 -5.69
C ASP A 134 12.07 -3.60 -6.93
N ASP A 135 12.89 -4.66 -6.95
CA ASP A 135 13.08 -5.56 -8.10
C ASP A 135 11.92 -6.56 -8.32
N PHE A 136 10.74 -6.36 -7.74
CA PHE A 136 9.61 -7.30 -7.89
C PHE A 136 8.78 -7.09 -9.17
N ASP A 137 8.89 -5.93 -9.82
CA ASP A 137 7.98 -5.52 -10.90
C ASP A 137 8.68 -5.42 -12.27
N VAL A 138 9.95 -5.83 -12.36
CA VAL A 138 10.72 -5.86 -13.62
C VAL A 138 10.82 -7.30 -14.10
N PRO A 139 9.93 -7.78 -14.99
CA PRO A 139 10.21 -9.01 -15.73
C PRO A 139 11.49 -8.80 -16.54
N ASP A 140 12.42 -9.75 -16.50
CA ASP A 140 13.73 -9.78 -17.17
C ASP A 140 13.72 -9.25 -18.62
N LEU A 141 13.71 -7.93 -18.77
CA LEU A 141 13.91 -7.22 -20.02
C LEU A 141 15.15 -6.36 -19.84
N ASP A 142 16.29 -6.99 -20.18
CA ASP A 142 17.63 -6.44 -20.29
C ASP A 142 18.40 -6.19 -18.96
N ASP A 143 19.38 -7.06 -18.69
CA ASP A 143 20.31 -7.05 -17.54
C ASP A 143 21.18 -5.76 -17.47
N ASN A 144 21.10 -4.87 -18.47
CA ASN A 144 21.92 -3.66 -18.59
C ASN A 144 21.36 -2.40 -17.89
N LEU A 145 20.15 -2.42 -17.32
CA LEU A 145 19.58 -1.24 -16.63
C LEU A 145 19.58 -1.39 -15.10
N ARG A 146 20.65 -1.94 -14.54
CA ARG A 146 20.87 -1.87 -13.09
C ARG A 146 21.11 -0.41 -12.70
N CYS A 147 20.26 0.11 -11.81
CA CYS A 147 20.31 1.49 -11.34
C CYS A 147 21.69 1.79 -10.72
N HIS A 148 22.52 2.53 -11.44
CA HIS A 148 23.81 2.99 -10.93
C HIS A 148 23.63 4.09 -9.88
N PRO A 149 24.41 4.09 -8.78
CA PRO A 149 24.32 5.13 -7.77
C PRO A 149 24.74 6.48 -8.37
N GLY A 150 23.80 7.42 -8.48
CA GLY A 150 24.07 8.80 -8.90
C GLY A 150 23.13 9.39 -9.96
N THR A 151 22.15 8.64 -10.48
CA THR A 151 21.12 9.25 -11.35
C THR A 151 19.92 9.69 -10.50
N PRO A 152 19.49 10.97 -10.58
CA PRO A 152 18.21 11.34 -10.00
C PRO A 152 17.11 10.54 -10.69
N ASN A 153 16.14 10.05 -9.91
CA ASN A 153 14.94 9.38 -10.43
C ASN A 153 14.45 10.12 -11.67
N PRO A 154 14.27 9.46 -12.82
CA PRO A 154 13.61 10.11 -13.94
C PRO A 154 12.25 10.57 -13.43
N ILE A 155 12.07 11.88 -13.38
CA ILE A 155 10.77 12.50 -13.13
C ILE A 155 9.86 11.88 -14.19
N ALA A 156 8.90 11.07 -13.75
CA ALA A 156 7.89 10.54 -14.65
C ALA A 156 7.34 11.71 -15.48
N PRO A 157 7.33 11.62 -16.82
CA PRO A 157 6.82 12.71 -17.63
C PRO A 157 5.40 13.02 -17.14
N PRO A 158 5.01 14.30 -17.04
CA PRO A 158 3.68 14.66 -16.61
C PRO A 158 2.70 13.90 -17.50
N HIS A 159 1.83 13.08 -16.89
CA HIS A 159 0.75 12.45 -17.60
C HIS A 159 0.00 13.56 -18.35
N GLY A 160 0.19 13.61 -19.66
CA GLY A 160 -0.52 14.55 -20.53
C GLY A 160 -2.02 14.35 -20.33
N PRO A 161 -2.84 15.38 -20.60
CA PRO A 161 -4.28 15.29 -20.40
C PRO A 161 -4.81 14.15 -21.28
N GLY A 162 -5.13 13.02 -20.64
CA GLY A 162 -5.80 11.92 -21.30
C GLY A 162 -7.08 12.46 -21.91
N LEU A 163 -7.27 12.23 -23.20
CA LEU A 163 -8.51 12.53 -23.91
C LEU A 163 -9.64 11.80 -23.19
N HIS A 164 -10.33 12.50 -22.30
CA HIS A 164 -11.61 12.07 -21.77
C HIS A 164 -12.57 12.00 -22.95
N GLN A 165 -12.79 10.80 -23.49
CA GLN A 165 -13.98 10.58 -24.30
C GLN A 165 -15.19 10.84 -23.40
N PRO A 166 -16.14 11.70 -23.83
CA PRO A 166 -17.33 11.95 -23.04
C PRO A 166 -18.16 10.67 -22.92
N PRO A 167 -18.89 10.48 -21.81
CA PRO A 167 -19.74 9.31 -21.62
C PRO A 167 -20.80 9.26 -22.74
N ARG A 168 -20.91 8.10 -23.41
CA ARG A 168 -22.00 7.82 -24.35
C ARG A 168 -23.32 8.00 -23.61
N GLN A 169 -24.18 8.87 -24.14
CA GLN A 169 -25.53 9.05 -23.60
C GLN A 169 -26.31 7.72 -23.74
N PRO A 170 -27.10 7.33 -22.74
CA PRO A 170 -28.00 6.19 -22.88
C PRO A 170 -29.08 6.52 -23.91
N THR A 171 -29.15 5.71 -24.97
CA THR A 171 -30.23 5.76 -25.98
C THR A 171 -31.57 5.56 -25.28
N ARG A 172 -32.51 6.49 -25.44
CA ARG A 172 -33.90 6.33 -25.00
C ARG A 172 -34.56 5.19 -25.78
N PRO A 173 -35.36 4.33 -25.14
CA PRO A 173 -36.15 3.33 -25.85
C PRO A 173 -37.36 4.01 -26.49
N GLY A 174 -37.44 4.00 -27.82
CA GLY A 174 -38.62 4.43 -28.56
C GLY A 174 -38.30 5.30 -29.76
N ASP A 175 -37.96 4.66 -30.87
CA ASP A 175 -38.37 5.11 -32.21
C ASP A 175 -38.24 3.90 -33.14
N ALA A 176 -39.23 3.01 -33.01
CA ALA A 176 -39.51 1.98 -33.99
C ALA A 176 -40.05 2.66 -35.25
N ARG A 177 -39.41 2.34 -36.37
CA ARG A 177 -39.77 2.72 -37.73
C ARG A 177 -41.26 2.48 -37.98
N ARG A 178 -41.93 3.47 -38.57
CA ARG A 178 -43.23 3.29 -39.22
C ARG A 178 -42.93 3.24 -40.72
N ASP A 179 -42.89 2.03 -41.27
CA ASP A 179 -43.00 1.80 -42.71
C ASP A 179 -44.45 2.05 -43.14
N SER A 180 -44.64 2.98 -44.09
CA SER A 180 -45.67 3.00 -45.14
C SER A 180 -45.37 4.13 -46.11
#